data_AF-A0A7C3QWN7-F1
#
_entry.id   AF-A0A7C3QWN7-F1
#
_cell.length_a   1.000
_cell.length_b   1.000
_cell.length_c   1.000
_cell.angle_alpha   90.00
_cell.angle_beta   90.00
_cell.angle_gamma   90.00
#
_symmetry.space_group_name_H-M   'P 1'
#
loop_
_entity.id
_entity.type
_entity.pdbx_description
1 polymer ?
#
loop_
_entity_poly.entity_id
_entity_poly.type
_entity_poly.pdbx_seq_one_letter_code
_entity_poly.pdbx_strand_id
1 'polypeptide(L)'
;LYKKDLAGAKAEYERAIARNGGDYRLYADLYDILAEMGAPAEERLALLEKAPQHGRIQARLAALLVELKRWDRAIEVLSAMQFDPYEGESLTRPAYYQAYVGRGLARYERGDLRGALEDLERALQYPRNLGVGKSYYAQDSKALYWAGVVAEKLGDPAKARVYWEEGANIRPWPQEDPASPRGGYEPEARYYKSLCLQRLGRVAEAAQLF
;
A
#
# COMPACT_ATOMS: atom_id res chain seq x y z
N LEU A 1 5.23 13.61 33.22
CA LEU A 1 4.76 13.69 31.81
C LEU A 1 5.75 14.53 31.03
N TYR A 2 6.75 13.88 30.42
CA TYR A 2 7.77 14.54 29.62
C TYR A 2 7.10 15.01 28.32
N LYS A 3 6.88 16.31 28.13
CA LYS A 3 6.46 16.83 26.81
C LYS A 3 7.60 16.52 25.85
N LYS A 4 7.36 15.71 24.82
CA LYS A 4 8.32 15.52 23.72
C LYS A 4 8.56 16.89 23.08
N ASP A 5 9.79 17.40 23.18
CA ASP A 5 10.20 18.61 22.47
C ASP A 5 10.51 18.26 21.01
N LEU A 6 9.45 18.10 20.22
CA LEU A 6 9.55 17.75 18.80
C LEU A 6 10.20 18.87 17.97
N ALA A 7 9.98 20.13 18.36
CA ALA A 7 10.58 21.28 17.68
C ALA A 7 12.10 21.34 17.91
N GLY A 8 12.55 21.11 19.15
CA GLY A 8 13.97 20.95 19.47
C GLY A 8 14.59 19.78 18.73
N ALA A 9 13.92 18.62 18.71
CA ALA A 9 14.39 17.44 17.98
C ALA A 9 14.55 17.72 16.47
N LYS A 10 13.55 18.33 15.82
CA LYS A 10 13.62 18.77 14.42
C LYS A 10 14.87 19.60 14.15
N ALA A 11 15.11 20.63 14.97
CA ALA A 11 16.26 21.51 14.81
C ALA A 11 17.60 20.79 14.97
N GLU A 12 17.70 19.80 15.87
CA GLU A 12 18.92 19.00 16.03
C GLU A 12 19.17 18.09 14.82
N TYR A 13 18.13 17.43 14.30
CA TYR A 13 18.29 16.60 13.09
C TYR A 13 18.66 17.43 11.87
N GLU A 14 18.07 18.63 11.70
CA GLU A 14 18.46 19.56 10.64
C GLU A 14 19.94 19.97 10.74
N ARG A 15 20.43 20.26 11.95
CA ARG A 15 21.85 20.53 12.21
C ARG A 15 22.72 19.31 11.92
N ALA A 16 22.28 18.12 12.31
CA ALA A 16 23.02 16.88 12.08
C ALA A 16 23.15 16.59 10.58
N ILE A 17 22.08 16.75 9.80
CA ILE A 17 22.08 16.61 8.35
C ILE A 17 23.03 17.62 7.71
N ALA A 18 23.03 18.88 8.17
CA ALA A 18 23.95 19.88 7.66
C ALA A 18 25.44 19.52 7.89
N ARG A 19 25.75 18.73 8.93
CA ARG A 19 27.11 18.25 9.23
C ARG A 19 27.45 16.92 8.56
N ASN A 20 26.48 16.03 8.40
CA ASN A 20 26.65 14.69 7.87
C ASN A 20 25.48 14.28 6.96
N GLY A 21 25.34 14.93 5.81
CA GLY A 21 24.25 14.69 4.86
C GLY A 21 24.26 13.32 4.19
N GLY A 22 25.31 12.50 4.40
CA GLY A 22 25.40 11.14 3.90
C GLY A 22 24.70 10.09 4.76
N ASP A 23 24.29 10.44 5.99
CA ASP A 23 23.64 9.50 6.90
C ASP A 23 22.12 9.47 6.71
N TYR A 24 21.64 8.48 5.96
CA TYR A 24 20.22 8.29 5.67
C TYR A 24 19.33 8.18 6.93
N ARG A 25 19.88 7.74 8.07
CA ARG A 25 19.10 7.54 9.30
C ARG A 25 18.57 8.88 9.83
N LEU A 26 19.38 9.94 9.71
CA LEU A 26 18.98 11.30 10.11
C LEU A 26 17.74 11.79 9.35
N TYR A 27 17.66 11.46 8.05
CA TYR A 27 16.51 11.82 7.22
C TYR A 27 15.27 10.99 7.57
N ALA A 28 15.45 9.70 7.85
CA ALA A 28 14.34 8.82 8.22
C ALA A 28 13.75 9.20 9.59
N ASP A 29 14.60 9.52 10.57
CA ASP A 29 14.16 9.93 11.91
C ASP A 29 13.53 11.33 11.88
N LEU A 30 14.09 12.27 11.10
CA LEU A 30 13.48 13.59 10.88
C LEU A 30 12.13 13.47 10.17
N TYR A 31 11.99 12.57 9.20
CA TYR A 31 10.70 12.32 8.55
C TYR A 31 9.63 11.86 9.55
N ASP A 32 9.98 10.94 10.45
CA ASP A 32 9.06 10.42 11.47
C ASP A 32 8.65 11.55 12.45
N ILE A 33 9.60 12.44 12.83
CA ILE A 33 9.32 13.64 13.64
C ILE A 33 8.38 14.62 12.92
N LEU A 34 8.66 14.92 11.64
CA LEU A 34 7.81 15.81 10.85
C LEU A 34 6.38 15.27 10.72
N ALA A 35 6.23 13.95 10.56
CA ALA A 35 4.92 13.30 10.54
C ALA A 35 4.21 13.44 11.90
N GLU A 36 4.91 13.23 13.02
CA GLU A 36 4.34 13.41 14.38
C GLU A 36 3.93 14.87 14.65
N MET A 37 4.65 15.83 14.07
CA MET A 37 4.33 17.26 14.13
C MET A 37 3.17 17.68 13.21
N GLY A 38 2.67 16.79 12.35
CA GLY A 38 1.64 17.12 11.36
C GLY A 38 2.15 18.01 10.23
N ALA A 39 3.45 17.95 9.92
CA ALA A 39 4.03 18.72 8.82
C ALA A 39 3.37 18.34 7.47
N PRO A 40 3.18 19.31 6.55
CA PRO A 40 2.62 19.05 5.23
C PRO A 40 3.35 17.92 4.50
N ALA A 41 2.61 17.11 3.75
CA ALA A 41 3.17 15.99 2.99
C ALA A 41 4.25 16.44 2.00
N GLU A 42 4.12 17.62 1.39
CA GLU A 42 5.14 18.17 0.47
C GLU A 42 6.45 18.54 1.18
N GLU A 43 6.40 18.98 2.44
CA GLU A 43 7.61 19.25 3.24
C GLU A 43 8.35 17.94 3.55
N ARG A 44 7.59 16.92 3.99
CA ARG A 44 8.12 15.57 4.22
C ARG A 44 8.70 14.96 2.94
N LEU A 45 8.07 15.22 1.79
CA LEU A 45 8.52 14.74 0.50
C LEU A 45 9.86 15.37 0.11
N ALA A 46 9.97 16.70 0.21
CA ALA A 46 11.19 17.42 -0.10
C ALA A 46 12.39 16.98 0.76
N LEU A 47 12.15 16.55 1.99
CA LEU A 47 13.19 15.94 2.83
C LEU A 47 13.66 14.59 2.26
N LEU A 48 12.72 13.68 1.96
CA LEU A 48 13.04 12.34 1.47
C LEU A 48 13.68 12.35 0.08
N GLU A 49 13.32 13.29 -0.79
CA GLU A 49 13.93 13.44 -2.12
C GLU A 49 15.40 13.90 -2.07
N LYS A 50 15.80 14.58 -0.98
CA LYS A 50 17.19 15.00 -0.76
C LYS A 50 18.02 13.97 -0.01
N ALA A 51 17.39 12.92 0.53
CA ALA A 51 18.07 11.92 1.33
C ALA A 51 18.97 11.02 0.47
N PRO A 52 20.06 10.48 1.05
CA PRO A 52 20.86 9.45 0.40
C PRO A 52 19.99 8.26 -0.05
N GLN A 53 20.33 7.65 -1.18
CA GLN A 53 19.62 6.46 -1.66
C GLN A 53 19.83 5.30 -0.68
N HIS A 54 18.73 4.82 -0.11
CA HIS A 54 18.72 3.69 0.81
C HIS A 54 17.31 3.08 0.86
N GLY A 55 17.19 1.76 1.04
CA GLY A 55 15.90 1.07 1.04
C GLY A 55 14.90 1.64 2.07
N ARG A 56 15.38 1.96 3.29
CA ARG A 56 14.59 2.61 4.35
C ARG A 56 14.01 3.98 3.96
N ILE A 57 14.73 4.75 3.12
CA ILE A 57 14.26 6.03 2.56
C ILE A 57 13.25 5.77 1.44
N GLN A 58 13.57 4.86 0.52
CA GLN A 58 12.72 4.52 -0.62
C GLN A 58 11.35 3.98 -0.17
N ALA A 59 11.30 3.17 0.89
CA ALA A 59 10.06 2.67 1.48
C ALA A 59 9.15 3.80 1.99
N ARG A 60 9.71 4.76 2.74
CA ARG A 60 8.98 5.95 3.22
C ARG A 60 8.55 6.85 2.07
N LEU A 61 9.45 7.07 1.10
CA LEU A 61 9.17 7.88 -0.07
C LEU A 61 8.02 7.29 -0.90
N ALA A 62 8.04 5.99 -1.15
CA ALA A 62 6.97 5.30 -1.85
C ALA A 62 5.63 5.40 -1.12
N ALA A 63 5.61 5.18 0.21
CA ALA A 63 4.40 5.32 1.02
C ALA A 63 3.83 6.75 0.96
N LEU A 64 4.68 7.77 1.08
CA LEU A 64 4.26 9.17 0.99
C LEU A 64 3.74 9.54 -0.41
N LEU A 65 4.39 9.04 -1.47
CA LEU A 65 3.93 9.25 -2.84
C LEU A 65 2.55 8.60 -3.09
N VAL A 66 2.27 7.46 -2.46
CA VAL A 66 0.96 6.82 -2.45
C VAL A 66 -0.08 7.68 -1.72
N GLU A 67 0.23 8.23 -0.55
CA GLU A 67 -0.65 9.20 0.16
C GLU A 67 -1.02 10.39 -0.75
N LEU A 68 -0.04 10.88 -1.50
CA LEU A 68 -0.18 11.98 -2.46
C LEU A 68 -0.80 11.58 -3.80
N LYS A 69 -1.18 10.32 -3.98
CA LYS A 69 -1.72 9.76 -5.24
C LYS A 69 -0.78 9.92 -6.44
N ARG A 70 0.52 10.04 -6.20
CA ARG A 70 1.58 10.12 -7.23
C ARG A 70 2.01 8.71 -7.63
N TRP A 71 1.07 7.96 -8.21
CA TRP A 71 1.20 6.52 -8.42
C TRP A 71 2.42 6.12 -9.25
N ASP A 72 2.66 6.80 -10.37
CA ASP A 72 3.78 6.47 -11.27
C ASP A 72 5.12 6.61 -10.56
N ARG A 73 5.32 7.71 -9.83
CA ARG A 73 6.54 7.95 -9.04
C ARG A 73 6.71 6.92 -7.93
N ALA A 74 5.63 6.54 -7.23
CA ALA A 74 5.69 5.50 -6.22
C ALA A 74 6.15 4.15 -6.83
N ILE A 75 5.60 3.78 -7.99
CA ILE A 75 5.95 2.56 -8.72
C ILE A 75 7.41 2.60 -9.17
N GLU A 76 7.90 3.73 -9.70
CA GLU A 76 9.31 3.92 -10.08
C GLU A 76 10.24 3.69 -8.88
N VAL A 77 9.96 4.34 -7.74
CA VAL A 77 10.77 4.20 -6.53
C VAL A 77 10.78 2.75 -6.04
N LEU A 78 9.63 2.09 -5.97
CA LEU A 78 9.52 0.70 -5.52
C LEU A 78 10.20 -0.27 -6.49
N SER A 79 10.16 -0.01 -7.79
CA SER A 79 10.77 -0.88 -8.81
C SER A 79 12.30 -0.78 -8.82
N ALA A 80 12.83 0.41 -8.51
CA ALA A 80 14.27 0.67 -8.42
C ALA A 80 14.85 0.38 -7.02
N MET A 81 14.01 0.15 -6.02
CA MET A 81 14.44 -0.09 -4.65
C MET A 81 15.26 -1.37 -4.53
N GLN A 82 16.36 -1.28 -3.78
CA GLN A 82 17.09 -2.45 -3.31
C GLN A 82 16.47 -2.89 -1.98
N PHE A 83 16.04 -4.15 -1.90
CA PHE A 83 15.58 -4.71 -0.65
C PHE A 83 16.77 -4.89 0.29
N ASP A 84 16.74 -4.20 1.42
CA ASP A 84 17.66 -4.41 2.52
C ASP A 84 16.85 -4.99 3.71
N PRO A 85 17.04 -6.28 4.06
CA PRO A 85 16.33 -6.88 5.18
C PRO A 85 16.78 -6.23 6.48
N TYR A 86 15.97 -5.29 6.98
CA TYR A 86 16.09 -4.75 8.32
C TYR A 86 14.82 -5.02 9.13
N GLU A 87 14.97 -5.17 10.45
CA GLU A 87 13.86 -5.47 11.35
C GLU A 87 12.79 -4.37 11.31
N GLY A 88 11.52 -4.78 11.16
CA GLY A 88 10.36 -3.88 11.25
C GLY A 88 9.94 -3.18 9.95
N GLU A 89 10.53 -3.50 8.79
CA GLU A 89 10.05 -2.97 7.52
C GLU A 89 8.67 -3.56 7.14
N SER A 90 7.69 -2.67 6.92
CA SER A 90 6.28 -3.00 6.66
C SER A 90 5.60 -2.07 5.64
N LEU A 91 6.31 -1.08 5.08
CA LEU A 91 5.72 -0.05 4.21
C LEU A 91 5.67 -0.45 2.73
N THR A 92 6.64 -1.21 2.26
CA THR A 92 6.89 -1.51 0.84
C THR A 92 5.76 -2.29 0.16
N ARG A 93 5.32 -3.42 0.73
CA ARG A 93 4.23 -4.22 0.12
C ARG A 93 2.88 -3.49 0.13
N PRO A 94 2.47 -2.79 1.20
CA PRO A 94 1.28 -1.93 1.16
C PRO A 94 1.39 -0.79 0.14
N ALA A 95 2.52 -0.09 0.09
CA ALA A 95 2.73 0.98 -0.88
C ALA A 95 2.67 0.46 -2.33
N TYR A 96 3.30 -0.69 -2.60
CA TYR A 96 3.25 -1.34 -3.91
C TYR A 96 1.81 -1.70 -4.31
N TYR A 97 1.06 -2.33 -3.40
CA TYR A 97 -0.35 -2.66 -3.63
C TYR A 97 -1.15 -1.42 -4.00
N GLN A 98 -1.07 -0.39 -3.16
CA GLN A 98 -1.89 0.80 -3.26
C GLN A 98 -1.51 1.64 -4.47
N ALA A 99 -0.23 1.70 -4.84
CA ALA A 99 0.22 2.40 -6.02
C ALA A 99 -0.35 1.79 -7.30
N TYR A 100 -0.28 0.46 -7.44
CA TYR A 100 -0.82 -0.24 -8.61
C TYR A 100 -2.35 -0.25 -8.63
N VAL A 101 -3.02 -0.50 -7.50
CA VAL A 101 -4.48 -0.37 -7.42
C VAL A 101 -4.91 1.07 -7.75
N GLY A 102 -4.26 2.07 -7.17
CA GLY A 102 -4.57 3.49 -7.38
C GLY A 102 -4.41 3.91 -8.83
N ARG A 103 -3.31 3.52 -9.49
CA ARG A 103 -3.11 3.79 -10.92
C ARG A 103 -4.09 3.03 -11.80
N GLY A 104 -4.36 1.77 -11.48
CA GLY A 104 -5.32 0.95 -12.22
C GLY A 104 -6.72 1.55 -12.20
N LEU A 105 -7.17 2.05 -11.04
CA LEU A 105 -8.45 2.78 -10.93
C LEU A 105 -8.45 4.08 -11.73
N ALA A 106 -7.37 4.87 -11.67
CA ALA A 106 -7.26 6.10 -12.45
C ALA A 106 -7.26 5.83 -13.96
N ARG A 107 -6.66 4.73 -14.42
CA ARG A 107 -6.71 4.29 -15.82
C ARG A 107 -8.10 3.83 -16.22
N TYR A 108 -8.78 3.06 -15.36
CA TYR A 108 -10.16 2.65 -15.57
C TYR A 108 -11.10 3.85 -15.75
N GLU A 109 -11.00 4.86 -14.90
CA GLU A 109 -11.78 6.10 -15.00
C GLU A 109 -11.56 6.85 -16.32
N ARG A 110 -10.35 6.74 -16.89
CA ARG A 110 -9.99 7.33 -18.19
C ARG A 110 -10.32 6.44 -19.39
N GLY A 111 -10.89 5.26 -19.16
CA GLY A 111 -11.23 4.29 -20.21
C GLY A 111 -10.07 3.43 -20.70
N ASP A 112 -8.88 3.55 -20.11
CA ASP A 112 -7.76 2.65 -20.38
C ASP A 112 -7.96 1.33 -19.63
N LEU A 113 -8.88 0.51 -20.13
CA LEU A 113 -9.26 -0.76 -19.51
C LEU A 113 -8.10 -1.77 -19.52
N ARG A 114 -7.28 -1.79 -20.58
CA ARG A 114 -6.15 -2.72 -20.65
C ARG A 114 -5.07 -2.34 -19.64
N GLY A 115 -4.66 -1.08 -19.61
CA GLY A 115 -3.69 -0.61 -18.64
C GLY A 115 -4.20 -0.67 -17.19
N ALA A 116 -5.52 -0.54 -16.98
CA ALA A 116 -6.14 -0.76 -15.67
C ALA A 116 -6.01 -2.22 -15.22
N LEU A 117 -6.33 -3.18 -16.10
CA LEU A 117 -6.23 -4.60 -15.78
C LEU A 117 -4.78 -5.01 -15.49
N GLU A 118 -3.83 -4.54 -16.31
CA GLU A 118 -2.41 -4.78 -16.10
C GLU A 118 -1.95 -4.31 -14.72
N ASP A 119 -2.34 -3.10 -14.31
CA ASP A 119 -1.99 -2.56 -13.01
C ASP A 119 -2.63 -3.34 -11.86
N LEU A 120 -3.90 -3.73 -11.98
CA LEU A 120 -4.59 -4.53 -10.97
C LEU A 120 -3.96 -5.92 -10.83
N GLU A 121 -3.57 -6.56 -11.93
CA GLU A 121 -2.81 -7.82 -11.89
C GLU A 121 -1.42 -7.64 -11.27
N ARG A 122 -0.74 -6.52 -11.55
CA ARG A 122 0.55 -6.19 -10.94
C ARG A 122 0.45 -6.02 -9.43
N ALA A 123 -0.64 -5.45 -8.92
CA ALA A 123 -0.89 -5.31 -7.48
C ALA A 123 -0.94 -6.66 -6.75
N LEU A 124 -1.33 -7.73 -7.44
CA LEU A 124 -1.42 -9.09 -6.89
C LEU A 124 -0.07 -9.83 -6.85
N GLN A 125 0.98 -9.25 -7.46
CA GLN A 125 2.30 -9.84 -7.50
C GLN A 125 3.11 -9.51 -6.24
N TYR A 126 4.13 -10.33 -6.00
CA TYR A 126 5.08 -10.17 -4.89
C TYR A 126 6.52 -10.17 -5.46
N PRO A 127 6.96 -9.04 -6.03
CA PRO A 127 8.30 -8.93 -6.61
C PRO A 127 9.39 -9.17 -5.57
N ARG A 128 10.48 -9.85 -5.97
CA ARG A 128 11.60 -10.20 -5.08
C ARG A 128 12.28 -8.98 -4.45
N ASN A 129 12.31 -7.86 -5.16
CA ASN A 129 12.88 -6.60 -4.68
C ASN A 129 12.06 -5.92 -3.58
N LEU A 130 10.89 -6.45 -3.22
CA LEU A 130 10.17 -6.02 -2.02
C LEU A 130 10.49 -6.90 -0.79
N GLY A 131 11.16 -8.05 -1.00
CA GLY A 131 11.54 -8.97 0.08
C GLY A 131 10.40 -9.64 0.84
N VAL A 132 9.16 -9.53 0.34
CA VAL A 132 7.95 -10.09 0.96
C VAL A 132 7.33 -11.12 0.03
N GLY A 133 7.08 -12.33 0.54
CA GLY A 133 6.32 -13.37 -0.15
C GLY A 133 4.81 -13.22 0.04
N LYS A 134 4.01 -13.93 -0.77
CA LYS A 134 2.55 -13.91 -0.62
C LYS A 134 2.13 -14.57 0.69
N SER A 135 1.51 -13.78 1.57
CA SER A 135 0.90 -14.29 2.80
C SER A 135 -0.30 -15.20 2.48
N TYR A 136 -0.47 -16.24 3.28
CA TYR A 136 -1.68 -17.08 3.27
C TYR A 136 -2.96 -16.29 3.59
N TYR A 137 -2.82 -15.15 4.28
CA TYR A 137 -3.88 -14.23 4.68
C TYR A 137 -3.88 -12.93 3.87
N ALA A 138 -3.36 -12.93 2.65
CA ALA A 138 -3.35 -11.74 1.79
C ALA A 138 -4.77 -11.16 1.60
N GLN A 139 -4.90 -9.86 1.79
CA GLN A 139 -6.17 -9.12 1.82
C GLN A 139 -6.46 -8.44 0.46
N ASP A 140 -6.22 -9.17 -0.64
CA ASP A 140 -6.15 -8.62 -2.01
C ASP A 140 -7.53 -8.38 -2.70
N SER A 141 -8.65 -8.49 -1.96
CA SER A 141 -10.00 -8.48 -2.56
C SER A 141 -10.33 -7.24 -3.38
N LYS A 142 -9.74 -6.07 -3.06
CA LYS A 142 -9.97 -4.83 -3.82
C LYS A 142 -9.44 -4.93 -5.24
N ALA A 143 -8.17 -5.33 -5.39
CA ALA A 143 -7.55 -5.52 -6.70
C ALA A 143 -8.33 -6.56 -7.52
N LEU A 144 -8.71 -7.68 -6.88
CA LEU A 144 -9.47 -8.76 -7.51
C LEU A 144 -10.88 -8.31 -7.95
N TYR A 145 -11.60 -7.58 -7.11
CA TYR A 145 -12.91 -7.05 -7.46
C TYR A 145 -12.84 -6.18 -8.72
N TRP A 146 -11.92 -5.21 -8.72
CA TRP A 146 -11.77 -4.29 -9.84
C TRP A 146 -11.20 -4.97 -11.08
N ALA A 147 -10.31 -5.94 -10.94
CA ALA A 147 -9.82 -6.74 -12.08
C ALA A 147 -10.99 -7.48 -12.75
N GLY A 148 -11.93 -8.01 -11.97
CA GLY A 148 -13.15 -8.61 -12.50
C GLY A 148 -14.07 -7.60 -13.20
N VAL A 149 -14.27 -6.41 -12.63
CA VAL A 149 -15.04 -5.33 -13.27
C VAL A 149 -14.44 -4.95 -14.62
N VAL A 150 -13.12 -4.80 -14.68
CA VAL A 150 -12.39 -4.42 -15.90
C VAL A 150 -12.46 -5.55 -16.93
N ALA A 151 -12.24 -6.80 -16.52
CA ALA A 151 -12.30 -7.97 -17.42
C ALA A 151 -13.67 -8.13 -18.06
N GLU A 152 -14.76 -7.94 -17.29
CA GLU A 152 -16.11 -7.97 -17.84
C GLU A 152 -16.34 -6.86 -18.88
N LYS A 153 -15.87 -5.63 -18.61
CA LYS A 153 -15.96 -4.52 -19.58
C LYS A 153 -15.13 -4.76 -20.85
N LEU A 154 -14.05 -5.53 -20.75
CA LEU A 154 -13.26 -5.97 -21.88
C LEU A 154 -13.93 -7.12 -22.67
N GLY A 155 -15.10 -7.59 -22.24
CA GLY A 155 -15.83 -8.68 -22.90
C GLY A 155 -15.42 -10.08 -22.45
N ASP A 156 -14.72 -10.22 -21.31
CA ASP A 156 -14.28 -11.49 -20.76
C ASP A 156 -14.95 -11.80 -19.40
N PRO A 157 -16.23 -12.20 -19.40
CA PRO A 157 -16.97 -12.53 -18.18
C PRO A 157 -16.43 -13.80 -17.50
N ALA A 158 -15.77 -14.70 -18.23
CA ALA A 158 -15.17 -15.89 -17.67
C ALA A 158 -13.97 -15.51 -16.78
N LYS A 159 -13.07 -14.67 -17.29
CA LYS A 159 -11.96 -14.13 -16.51
C LYS A 159 -12.44 -13.26 -15.35
N ALA A 160 -13.50 -12.48 -15.55
CA ALA A 160 -14.11 -11.70 -14.49
C ALA A 160 -14.55 -12.56 -13.29
N ARG A 161 -15.22 -13.69 -13.58
CA ARG A 161 -15.64 -14.64 -12.56
C ARG A 161 -14.46 -15.23 -11.78
N VAL A 162 -13.35 -15.57 -12.46
CA VAL A 162 -12.13 -16.09 -11.79
C VAL A 162 -11.63 -15.11 -10.73
N TYR A 163 -11.51 -13.81 -11.08
CA TYR A 163 -11.07 -12.81 -10.11
C TYR A 163 -12.02 -12.67 -8.93
N TRP A 164 -13.33 -12.67 -9.16
CA TRP A 164 -14.29 -12.58 -8.07
C TRP A 164 -14.29 -13.82 -7.18
N GLU A 165 -14.10 -15.03 -7.72
CA GLU A 165 -13.95 -16.24 -6.90
C GLU A 165 -12.71 -16.15 -6.01
N GLU A 166 -11.56 -15.72 -6.55
CA GLU A 166 -10.36 -15.48 -5.74
C GLU A 166 -10.60 -14.40 -4.67
N GLY A 167 -11.22 -13.27 -5.03
CA GLY A 167 -11.48 -12.17 -4.12
C GLY A 167 -12.52 -12.52 -3.05
N ALA A 168 -13.44 -13.42 -3.36
CA ALA A 168 -14.40 -13.99 -2.41
C ALA A 168 -13.74 -15.01 -1.46
N ASN A 169 -12.61 -15.63 -1.85
CA ASN A 169 -11.96 -16.71 -1.09
C ASN A 169 -10.78 -16.25 -0.21
N ILE A 170 -10.58 -14.94 -0.02
CA ILE A 170 -9.60 -14.45 0.96
C ILE A 170 -9.95 -14.91 2.38
N ARG A 171 -8.92 -15.08 3.21
CA ARG A 171 -9.06 -15.64 4.57
C ARG A 171 -8.87 -14.57 5.63
N PRO A 172 -9.57 -14.68 6.77
CA PRO A 172 -9.31 -13.80 7.90
C PRO A 172 -7.99 -14.21 8.55
N TRP A 173 -7.22 -13.23 9.03
CA TRP A 173 -6.14 -13.41 9.99
C TRP A 173 -6.65 -14.19 11.21
N PRO A 174 -5.82 -15.08 11.80
CA PRO A 174 -6.14 -15.72 13.07
C PRO A 174 -6.43 -14.66 14.13
N GLN A 175 -7.48 -14.85 14.92
CA GLN A 175 -7.79 -13.93 16.01
C GLN A 175 -6.88 -14.25 17.20
N GLU A 176 -6.13 -13.26 17.66
CA GLU A 176 -5.40 -13.33 18.93
C GLU A 176 -6.27 -12.85 20.12
N ASP A 177 -7.23 -11.97 19.87
CA ASP A 177 -8.17 -11.44 20.85
C ASP A 177 -9.64 -11.71 20.43
N PRO A 178 -10.36 -12.61 21.14
CA PRO A 178 -11.78 -12.89 20.89
C PRO A 178 -12.72 -11.69 21.10
N ALA A 179 -12.27 -10.65 21.80
CA ALA A 179 -13.06 -9.44 22.06
C ALA A 179 -12.96 -8.39 20.94
N SER A 180 -12.09 -8.59 19.94
CA SER A 180 -12.01 -7.70 18.77
C SER A 180 -13.18 -8.00 17.82
N PRO A 181 -14.18 -7.10 17.70
CA PRO A 181 -15.48 -7.41 17.09
C PRO A 181 -15.44 -7.52 15.56
N ARG A 182 -14.25 -7.48 14.94
CA ARG A 182 -14.07 -7.50 13.49
C ARG A 182 -13.16 -8.67 13.15
N GLY A 183 -13.78 -9.80 12.81
CA GLY A 183 -13.08 -11.03 12.41
C GLY A 183 -12.02 -10.71 11.36
N GLY A 184 -10.80 -11.19 11.59
CA GLY A 184 -9.50 -10.72 11.08
C GLY A 184 -9.38 -10.36 9.59
N TYR A 185 -10.23 -9.51 9.06
CA TYR A 185 -10.13 -8.93 7.73
C TYR A 185 -9.79 -7.46 7.90
N GLU A 186 -8.98 -6.94 6.99
CA GLU A 186 -8.89 -5.50 6.84
C GLU A 186 -10.27 -4.96 6.43
N PRO A 187 -10.74 -3.82 6.98
CA PRO A 187 -12.09 -3.30 6.70
C PRO A 187 -12.37 -3.15 5.21
N GLU A 188 -11.39 -2.69 4.43
CA GLU A 188 -11.49 -2.54 2.99
C GLU A 188 -11.58 -3.90 2.28
N ALA A 189 -10.71 -4.84 2.62
CA ALA A 189 -10.73 -6.17 2.01
C ALA A 189 -12.04 -6.92 2.29
N ARG A 190 -12.58 -6.80 3.51
CA ARG A 190 -13.90 -7.35 3.85
C ARG A 190 -15.01 -6.77 2.97
N TYR A 191 -15.00 -5.45 2.78
CA TYR A 191 -15.96 -4.77 1.91
C TYR A 191 -15.87 -5.30 0.47
N TYR A 192 -14.68 -5.36 -0.11
CA TYR A 192 -14.52 -5.85 -1.49
C TYR A 192 -14.75 -7.36 -1.63
N LYS A 193 -14.46 -8.18 -0.62
CA LYS A 193 -14.87 -9.59 -0.56
C LYS A 193 -16.39 -9.70 -0.69
N SER A 194 -17.14 -8.85 0.02
CA SER A 194 -18.60 -8.82 -0.07
C SER A 194 -19.08 -8.45 -1.48
N LEU A 195 -18.40 -7.49 -2.14
CA LEU A 195 -18.73 -7.13 -3.53
C LEU A 195 -18.43 -8.27 -4.50
N CYS A 196 -17.31 -8.97 -4.35
CA CYS A 196 -17.01 -10.17 -5.15
C CYS A 196 -18.11 -11.24 -5.00
N LEU A 197 -18.53 -11.53 -3.76
CA LEU A 197 -19.63 -12.48 -3.49
C LEU A 197 -20.94 -12.04 -4.16
N GLN A 198 -21.27 -10.75 -4.12
CA GLN A 198 -22.45 -10.21 -4.80
C GLN A 198 -22.35 -10.39 -6.33
N ARG A 199 -21.18 -10.14 -6.93
CA ARG A 199 -20.96 -10.36 -8.37
C ARG A 199 -21.11 -11.83 -8.78
N LEU A 200 -20.86 -12.75 -7.86
CA LEU A 200 -21.04 -14.19 -8.05
C LEU A 200 -22.47 -14.67 -7.75
N GLY A 201 -23.38 -13.79 -7.32
CA GLY A 201 -24.74 -14.16 -6.88
C GLY A 201 -24.80 -14.80 -5.48
N ARG A 202 -23.71 -14.79 -4.73
CA ARG A 202 -23.57 -15.39 -3.39
C ARG A 202 -23.96 -14.40 -2.29
N VAL A 203 -25.15 -13.80 -2.41
CA VAL A 203 -25.61 -12.69 -1.56
C VAL A 203 -25.75 -13.08 -0.08
N ALA A 204 -26.19 -14.31 0.20
CA ALA A 204 -26.31 -14.82 1.57
C ALA A 204 -24.96 -14.87 2.30
N GLU A 205 -23.88 -15.22 1.61
CA GLU A 205 -22.53 -15.23 2.18
C GLU A 205 -21.99 -13.80 2.36
N ALA A 206 -22.31 -12.89 1.43
CA ALA A 206 -21.94 -11.48 1.57
C ALA A 206 -22.58 -10.83 2.81
N ALA A 207 -23.83 -11.17 3.10
CA ALA A 207 -24.57 -10.66 4.26
C ALA A 207 -23.96 -11.08 5.61
N GLN A 208 -23.24 -12.21 5.67
CA GLN A 208 -22.59 -12.67 6.91
C GLN A 208 -21.33 -11.88 7.28
N LEU A 209 -20.86 -10.99 6.41
CA LEU A 209 -19.65 -10.18 6.65
C LEU A 209 -19.92 -8.91 7.48
N PHE A 210 -21.18 -8.55 7.69
CA PHE A 210 -21.64 -7.31 8.35
C PHE A 210 -22.77 -7.57 9.32
#